data_AF-A0AA41HIM4-F1
#
_entry.id   AF-A0AA41HIM4-F1
#
_cell.length_a   1.000
_cell.length_b   1.000
_cell.length_c   1.000
_cell.angle_alpha   90.00
_cell.angle_beta   90.00
_cell.angle_gamma   90.00
#
_symmetry.space_group_name_H-M   'P 1'
#
loop_
_entity.id
_entity.type
_entity.pdbx_description
1 polymer ?
#
loop_
_entity_poly.entity_id
_entity_poly.type
_entity_poly.pdbx_seq_one_letter_code
_entity_poly.pdbx_strand_id
1 'polypeptide(L)'
;VTLVDTGADTLTGGRLKRVRQHVENDEAFCFTYGDGVADIDITASIAFHKEHGKLATMTAVQPPGRFGAIDMDGQRILSFKEKPQGDGNWINGGYFVLS
;
A
#
# COMPACT_ATOMS: atom_id res chain seq x y z
N VAL A 1 7.37 -16.54 -14.88
CA VAL A 1 7.50 -15.06 -14.72
C VAL A 1 7.48 -14.45 -16.11
N THR A 2 6.64 -13.43 -16.34
CA THR A 2 6.52 -12.72 -17.62
C THR A 2 6.95 -11.28 -17.42
N LEU A 3 7.82 -10.76 -18.29
CA LEU A 3 8.16 -9.35 -18.34
C LEU A 3 7.46 -8.71 -19.53
N VAL A 4 6.69 -7.65 -19.28
CA VAL A 4 5.95 -6.92 -20.30
C VAL A 4 6.48 -5.50 -20.36
N ASP A 5 6.97 -5.07 -21.52
CA ASP A 5 7.26 -3.65 -21.74
C ASP A 5 5.93 -2.89 -21.80
N THR A 6 5.71 -2.08 -20.78
CA THR A 6 4.50 -1.26 -20.66
C THR A 6 4.72 0.19 -21.11
N GLY A 7 5.85 0.49 -21.76
CA GLY A 7 6.21 1.78 -22.35
C GLY A 7 6.96 2.70 -21.38
N ALA A 8 7.93 3.46 -21.88
CA ALA A 8 8.78 4.34 -21.08
C ALA A 8 7.96 5.40 -20.31
N ASP A 9 7.07 6.12 -20.99
CA ASP A 9 6.36 7.28 -20.44
C ASP A 9 5.03 6.95 -19.74
N THR A 10 4.79 5.67 -19.48
CA THR A 10 3.47 5.22 -19.00
C THR A 10 3.37 5.29 -17.50
N LEU A 11 2.29 5.90 -17.01
CA LEU A 11 1.99 5.97 -15.58
C LEU A 11 1.33 4.67 -15.08
N THR A 12 1.30 4.48 -13.77
CA THR A 12 0.87 3.26 -13.08
C THR A 12 -0.41 2.62 -13.62
N GLY A 13 -1.51 3.38 -13.71
CA GLY A 13 -2.79 2.86 -14.22
C GLY A 13 -2.73 2.46 -15.71
N GLY A 14 -1.95 3.17 -16.52
CA GLY A 14 -1.72 2.82 -17.92
C GLY A 14 -0.92 1.53 -18.06
N ARG A 15 0.07 1.31 -17.19
CA ARG A 15 0.85 0.06 -17.16
C ARG A 15 -0.05 -1.13 -16.78
N LEU A 16 -0.89 -0.97 -15.77
CA LEU A 16 -1.88 -1.99 -15.39
C LEU A 16 -2.85 -2.31 -16.54
N LYS A 17 -3.37 -1.28 -17.23
CA LYS A 17 -4.26 -1.49 -18.39
C LYS A 17 -3.59 -2.30 -19.51
N ARG A 18 -2.30 -2.09 -19.77
CA ARG A 18 -1.55 -2.81 -20.82
C ARG A 18 -1.32 -4.28 -20.50
N VAL A 19 -1.36 -4.68 -19.23
CA VAL A 19 -1.22 -6.09 -18.82
C VAL A 19 -2.55 -6.80 -18.59
N ARG A 20 -3.69 -6.13 -18.87
CA ARG A 20 -5.05 -6.68 -18.65
C ARG A 20 -5.23 -8.12 -19.13
N GLN A 21 -4.77 -8.43 -20.35
CA GLN A 21 -4.91 -9.77 -20.96
C GLN A 21 -4.30 -10.90 -20.13
N HIS A 22 -3.43 -10.60 -19.17
CA HIS A 22 -2.81 -11.58 -18.28
C HIS A 22 -3.63 -11.90 -17.04
N VAL A 23 -4.60 -11.05 -16.68
CA VAL A 23 -5.38 -11.15 -15.42
C VAL A 23 -6.88 -11.03 -15.64
N GLU A 24 -7.35 -10.76 -16.85
CA GLU A 24 -8.76 -10.48 -17.13
C GLU A 24 -9.73 -11.65 -16.90
N ASN A 25 -9.20 -12.87 -16.75
CA ASN A 25 -9.99 -14.07 -16.45
C ASN A 25 -9.86 -14.51 -14.98
N ASP A 26 -9.10 -13.78 -14.16
CA ASP A 26 -8.98 -14.06 -12.74
C ASP A 26 -10.16 -13.46 -11.99
N GLU A 27 -10.66 -14.16 -10.96
CA GLU A 27 -11.67 -13.61 -10.04
C GLU A 27 -11.16 -12.36 -9.32
N ALA A 28 -9.88 -12.37 -8.95
CA ALA A 28 -9.16 -11.24 -8.40
C ALA A 28 -7.64 -11.44 -8.61
N PHE A 29 -6.88 -10.35 -8.70
CA PHE A 29 -5.43 -10.37 -8.85
C PHE A 29 -4.73 -9.43 -7.86
N CYS A 30 -3.48 -9.75 -7.52
CA CYS A 30 -2.64 -8.92 -6.67
C CYS A 30 -1.89 -7.87 -7.48
N PHE A 31 -1.82 -6.64 -6.96
CA PHE A 31 -1.09 -5.54 -7.59
C PHE A 31 -0.31 -4.76 -6.52
N THR A 32 0.93 -4.37 -6.78
CA THR A 32 1.73 -3.60 -5.82
C THR A 32 2.83 -2.78 -6.49
N TYR A 33 3.51 -1.95 -5.71
CA TYR A 33 4.71 -1.22 -6.13
C TYR A 33 5.96 -2.09 -6.03
N GLY A 34 6.91 -1.91 -6.96
CA GLY A 34 8.11 -2.74 -7.02
C GLY A 34 9.20 -2.37 -6.01
N ASP A 35 8.98 -1.35 -5.19
CA ASP A 35 9.97 -0.73 -4.29
C ASP A 35 9.59 -0.82 -2.79
N GLY A 36 8.42 -1.37 -2.46
CA GLY A 36 7.96 -1.51 -1.08
C GLY A 36 8.05 -2.94 -0.56
N VAL A 37 8.68 -3.14 0.61
CA VAL A 37 8.71 -4.44 1.33
C VAL A 37 8.05 -4.30 2.69
N ALA A 38 7.33 -5.34 3.12
CA ALA A 38 6.69 -5.41 4.43
C ALA A 38 6.39 -6.88 4.79
N ASP A 39 6.09 -7.13 6.06
CA ASP A 39 5.64 -8.40 6.62
C ASP A 39 4.11 -8.59 6.50
N ILE A 40 3.54 -8.19 5.37
CA ILE A 40 2.09 -8.25 5.12
C ILE A 40 1.66 -9.69 4.84
N ASP A 41 0.60 -10.14 5.51
CA ASP A 41 -0.08 -11.39 5.17
C ASP A 41 -0.96 -11.20 3.92
N ILE A 42 -0.41 -11.60 2.77
CA ILE A 42 -1.10 -11.54 1.48
C ILE A 42 -2.27 -12.53 1.44
N THR A 43 -2.17 -13.67 2.13
CA THR A 43 -3.25 -14.68 2.17
C THR A 43 -4.46 -14.13 2.88
N ALA A 44 -4.26 -13.50 4.04
CA ALA A 44 -5.31 -12.81 4.77
C ALA A 44 -5.93 -11.66 3.96
N SER A 45 -5.11 -10.90 3.22
CA SER A 45 -5.59 -9.80 2.37
C SER A 45 -6.50 -10.29 1.24
N ILE A 46 -6.16 -11.42 0.60
CA ILE A 46 -7.00 -12.06 -0.42
C ILE A 46 -8.30 -12.59 0.20
N ALA A 47 -8.23 -13.24 1.37
CA ALA A 47 -9.41 -13.73 2.07
C ALA A 47 -10.37 -12.59 2.43
N PHE A 48 -9.84 -11.49 2.98
CA PHE A 48 -10.61 -10.28 3.29
C PHE A 48 -11.26 -9.67 2.05
N HIS A 49 -10.54 -9.61 0.91
CA HIS A 49 -11.09 -9.12 -0.35
C HIS A 49 -12.32 -9.91 -0.81
N LYS A 50 -12.19 -11.25 -0.78
CA LYS A 50 -13.26 -12.19 -1.15
C LYS A 50 -14.44 -12.10 -0.18
N GLU A 51 -14.18 -11.97 1.11
CA GLU A 51 -15.21 -11.88 2.15
C GLU A 51 -16.10 -10.64 1.95
N HIS A 52 -15.49 -9.46 1.70
CA HIS A 52 -16.28 -8.23 1.60
C HIS A 52 -16.86 -7.96 0.21
N GLY A 53 -16.39 -8.65 -0.84
CA GLY A 53 -16.94 -8.61 -2.20
C GLY A 53 -16.95 -7.21 -2.84
N LYS A 54 -15.91 -6.41 -2.62
CA LYS A 54 -15.76 -5.05 -3.19
C LYS A 54 -14.70 -5.10 -4.28
N LEU A 55 -14.76 -4.17 -5.23
CA LEU A 55 -13.86 -4.12 -6.38
C LEU A 55 -12.37 -3.97 -6.04
N ALA A 56 -12.05 -3.43 -4.86
CA ALA A 56 -10.67 -3.17 -4.47
C ALA A 56 -10.49 -3.30 -2.95
N THR A 57 -9.36 -3.91 -2.59
CA THR A 57 -8.74 -3.88 -1.26
C THR A 57 -7.37 -3.24 -1.41
N MET A 58 -6.98 -2.41 -0.45
CA MET A 58 -5.67 -1.76 -0.42
C MET A 58 -5.13 -1.86 1.00
N THR A 59 -3.85 -2.20 1.12
CA THR A 59 -3.20 -2.22 2.43
C THR A 59 -2.94 -0.79 2.90
N ALA A 60 -3.42 -0.47 4.10
CA ALA A 60 -3.12 0.79 4.77
C ALA A 60 -1.88 0.61 5.66
N VAL A 61 -0.94 1.55 5.61
CA VAL A 61 0.26 1.56 6.45
C VAL A 61 0.43 2.91 7.13
N GLN A 62 1.14 2.93 8.26
CA GLN A 62 1.53 4.16 8.92
C GLN A 62 2.98 4.50 8.55
N PRO A 63 3.23 5.61 7.85
CA PRO A 63 4.59 5.99 7.52
C PRO A 63 5.33 6.42 8.80
N PRO A 64 6.67 6.39 8.79
CA PRO A 64 7.43 7.10 9.81
C PRO A 64 7.10 8.59 9.73
N GLY A 65 6.91 9.20 10.90
CA GLY A 65 6.71 10.63 11.02
C GLY A 65 7.85 11.38 10.35
N ARG A 66 7.52 12.48 9.67
CA ARG A 66 8.53 13.29 8.96
C ARG A 66 9.41 14.09 9.91
N PHE A 67 8.88 14.43 11.07
CA PHE A 67 9.49 15.31 12.06
C PHE A 67 9.53 14.63 13.43
N GLY A 68 10.34 15.18 14.34
CA GLY A 68 10.33 14.79 15.75
C GLY A 68 9.00 15.16 16.40
N ALA A 69 8.35 14.19 17.02
CA ALA A 69 7.17 14.43 17.84
C ALA A 69 7.61 14.79 19.26
N ILE A 70 6.96 15.79 19.85
CA ILE A 70 7.14 16.18 21.24
C ILE A 70 5.85 15.95 22.02
N ASP A 71 5.99 15.46 23.23
CA ASP A 71 4.92 15.45 24.24
C ASP A 71 5.15 16.62 25.20
N MET A 72 4.09 17.34 25.56
CA MET A 72 4.17 18.61 26.28
C MET A 72 3.23 18.65 27.49
N ASP A 73 3.73 19.23 28.58
CA ASP A 73 2.95 19.65 29.75
C ASP A 73 3.08 21.17 29.90
N GLY A 74 2.05 21.89 29.43
CA GLY A 74 2.06 23.35 29.35
C GLY A 74 3.19 23.87 28.45
N GLN A 75 4.25 24.41 29.05
CA GLN A 75 5.44 24.92 28.35
C GLN A 75 6.67 24.01 28.51
N ARG A 76 6.54 22.86 29.20
CA ARG A 76 7.61 21.89 29.40
C ARG A 76 7.49 20.74 28.40
N ILE A 77 8.60 20.40 27.75
CA ILE A 77 8.69 19.17 26.94
C ILE A 77 8.88 17.98 27.88
N LEU A 78 7.97 17.02 27.82
CA LEU A 78 8.03 15.77 28.59
C LEU A 78 8.85 14.70 27.86
N SER A 79 8.67 14.59 26.54
CA SER A 79 9.42 13.64 25.72
C SER A 79 9.61 14.14 24.29
N PHE A 80 10.64 13.62 23.62
CA PHE A 80 10.92 13.84 22.21
C PHE A 80 11.18 12.49 21.55
N LYS A 81 10.51 12.24 20.43
CA LYS A 81 10.70 11.04 19.62
C LYS A 81 10.97 11.47 18.18
N GLU A 82 12.19 11.25 17.71
CA GLU A 82 12.55 11.56 16.32
C GLU A 82 11.83 10.60 15.38
N LYS A 83 11.09 11.16 14.40
CA LYS A 83 10.42 10.41 13.33
C LYS A 83 9.66 9.17 13.83
N PRO A 84 8.72 9.32 14.78
CA PRO A 84 8.03 8.19 15.36
C PRO A 84 7.32 7.41 14.25
N GLN A 85 7.35 6.07 14.30
CA GLN A 85 6.44 5.30 13.45
C GLN A 85 4.99 5.65 13.81
N GLY A 86 4.21 6.05 12.81
CA GLY A 86 2.83 6.47 12.98
C GLY A 86 2.69 7.82 13.67
N ASP A 87 2.55 8.86 12.87
CA ASP A 87 2.03 10.16 13.34
C ASP A 87 0.49 10.21 13.41
N GLY A 88 -0.15 9.03 13.31
CA GLY A 88 -1.59 8.83 13.39
C GLY A 88 -2.28 8.67 12.03
N ASN A 89 -1.65 9.12 10.94
CA ASN A 89 -2.26 9.02 9.62
C ASN A 89 -1.94 7.68 8.93
N TRP A 90 -2.97 7.07 8.36
CA TRP A 90 -2.83 5.91 7.49
C TRP A 90 -2.71 6.36 6.04
N ILE A 91 -1.76 5.76 5.32
CA ILE A 91 -1.55 6.01 3.90
C ILE A 91 -1.68 4.71 3.10
N ASN A 92 -1.72 4.85 1.79
CA ASN A 92 -1.65 3.74 0.85
C ASN A 92 -0.27 3.07 0.92
N GLY A 93 -0.23 1.80 1.33
CA GLY A 93 0.98 0.97 1.37
C GLY A 93 1.25 0.17 0.09
N GLY A 94 0.40 0.27 -0.93
CA GLY A 94 0.40 -0.58 -2.11
C GLY A 94 -0.47 -1.80 -1.89
N TYR A 95 0.09 -2.99 -2.12
CA TYR A 95 -0.48 -4.30 -1.80
C TYR A 95 -2.01 -4.35 -1.94
N PHE A 96 -2.43 -4.27 -3.19
CA PHE A 96 -3.82 -4.29 -3.61
C PHE A 96 -4.27 -5.70 -3.95
N VAL A 97 -5.55 -5.97 -3.70
CA VAL A 97 -6.29 -7.09 -4.30
C VAL A 97 -7.45 -6.48 -5.07
N LEU A 98 -7.54 -6.75 -6.38
CA LEU A 98 -8.47 -6.10 -7.31
C LEU A 98 -9.27 -7.17 -8.05
N SER A 99 -10.57 -6.92 -8.25
CA SER A 99 -11.46 -7.73 -9.11
C SER A 99 -11.50 -7.21 -10.55
#